data_AF-A0A6B3CA30-F1
#
_entry.id   AF-A0A6B3CA30-F1
#
_cell.length_a   1.000
_cell.length_b   1.000
_cell.length_c   1.000
_cell.angle_alpha   90.00
_cell.angle_beta   90.00
_cell.angle_gamma   90.00
#
_symmetry.space_group_name_H-M   'P 1'
#
loop_
_entity.id
_entity.type
_entity.pdbx_description
1 polymer ?
#
loop_
_entity_poly.entity_id
_entity_poly.type
_entity_poly.pdbx_seq_one_letter_code
_entity_poly.pdbx_strand_id
1 'polypeptide(L)' 'RRFHKSMTLSGISQMLRRHGWSHQVPARRAVERDEAAVAGWVQEVWPHLEPPRRRSGPGSSSRTRQDSR' A
#
# COMPACT_ATOMS: atom_id res chain seq x y z
N ARG A 1 -17.50 -18.43 11.73
CA ARG A 1 -16.73 -18.11 10.51
C ARG A 1 -15.34 -17.65 10.96
N ARG A 2 -14.27 -18.41 10.64
CA ARG A 2 -12.91 -18.20 11.18
C ARG A 2 -12.26 -17.00 10.48
N PHE A 3 -11.68 -16.08 11.25
CA PHE A 3 -10.92 -14.89 10.82
C PHE A 3 -11.72 -13.65 10.38
N HIS A 4 -12.18 -12.87 11.36
CA HIS A 4 -12.73 -11.51 11.17
C HIS A 4 -11.77 -10.42 11.67
N LYS A 5 -10.49 -10.46 11.29
CA LYS A 5 -9.58 -9.35 11.56
C LYS A 5 -9.51 -8.46 10.32
N SER A 6 -10.20 -7.33 10.35
CA SER A 6 -9.95 -6.24 9.41
C SER A 6 -8.65 -5.55 9.82
N MET A 7 -7.72 -5.41 8.88
CA MET A 7 -6.45 -4.73 9.12
C MET A 7 -6.30 -3.61 8.11
N THR A 8 -5.82 -2.46 8.57
CA THR A 8 -5.51 -1.34 7.67
C THR A 8 -4.30 -1.70 6.81
N LEU A 9 -4.18 -1.12 5.61
CA LEU A 9 -3.00 -1.30 4.75
C LEU A 9 -1.69 -0.96 5.48
N SER A 10 -1.72 0.08 6.33
CA SER A 10 -0.58 0.44 7.20
C SER A 10 -0.26 -0.67 8.22
N GLY A 11 -1.27 -1.27 8.84
CA GLY A 11 -1.09 -2.40 9.76
C GLY A 11 -0.45 -3.61 9.08
N ILE A 12 -0.88 -3.94 7.86
CA ILE A 12 -0.28 -5.02 7.06
C ILE A 12 1.19 -4.71 6.75
N SER A 13 1.48 -3.49 6.28
CA SER A 13 2.84 -3.07 5.95
C SER A 13 3.78 -3.14 7.16
N GLN A 14 3.32 -2.71 8.33
CA GLN A 14 4.10 -2.79 9.58
C GLN A 14 4.34 -4.24 10.01
N MET A 15 3.32 -5.12 9.91
CA MET A 15 3.46 -6.54 10.24
C MET A 15 4.52 -7.20 9.35
N LEU A 16 4.45 -7.02 8.04
CA LEU A 16 5.40 -7.60 7.09
C LEU A 16 6.84 -7.19 7.43
N ARG A 17 7.08 -5.89 7.67
CA ARG A 17 8.41 -5.40 8.05
C ARG A 17 8.93 -5.99 9.36
N ARG A 18 8.08 -6.15 10.38
CA ARG A 18 8.48 -6.78 11.66
C ARG A 18 8.94 -8.22 11.49
N HIS A 19 8.43 -8.92 10.47
CA HIS A 19 8.81 -10.29 10.15
C HIS A 19 9.93 -10.39 9.11
N GLY A 20 10.63 -9.28 8.82
CA GLY A 20 11.76 -9.27 7.88
C GLY A 20 11.36 -9.27 6.40
N TRP A 21 10.07 -9.08 6.08
CA TRP A 21 9.61 -9.00 4.70
C TRP A 21 9.77 -7.58 4.16
N SER A 22 10.37 -7.47 2.97
CA SER A 22 10.51 -6.24 2.21
C SER A 22 9.91 -6.40 0.81
N HIS A 23 9.61 -5.27 0.14
CA HIS A 23 9.23 -5.30 -1.27
C HIS A 23 10.43 -5.81 -2.09
N GLN A 24 10.20 -6.86 -2.87
CA GLN A 24 11.21 -7.40 -3.78
C GLN A 24 11.24 -6.58 -5.06
N VAL A 25 12.44 -6.15 -5.46
CA VAL A 25 12.67 -5.52 -6.76
C VAL A 25 13.37 -6.56 -7.64
N PRO A 26 12.95 -6.75 -8.90
CA PRO A 26 13.64 -7.64 -9.81
C PRO A 26 15.13 -7.26 -9.90
N ALA A 27 16.02 -8.27 -9.79
CA ALA A 27 17.46 -8.05 -9.80
C ALA A 27 17.97 -7.42 -11.12
N ARG A 28 17.22 -7.60 -12.20
CA ARG A 28 17.52 -7.03 -13.53
C ARG A 28 16.23 -6.50 -14.15
N ARG A 29 16.38 -5.46 -14.97
CA ARG A 29 15.29 -4.99 -15.83
C ARG A 29 15.04 -5.99 -16.95
N ALA A 30 13.79 -6.12 -17.38
CA ALA A 30 13.44 -6.92 -18.55
C ALA A 30 14.13 -6.32 -19.78
N VAL A 31 14.66 -7.18 -20.66
CA VAL A 31 15.37 -6.76 -21.88
C VAL A 31 14.44 -5.98 -22.83
N GLU A 32 13.17 -6.34 -22.84
CA GLU A 32 12.12 -5.72 -23.66
C GLU A 32 11.64 -4.37 -23.10
N ARG A 33 12.11 -3.95 -21.93
CA ARG A 33 11.58 -2.77 -21.24
C ARG A 33 12.07 -1.48 -21.91
N ASP A 34 11.15 -0.76 -22.53
CA ASP A 34 11.35 0.61 -23.02
C ASP A 34 10.91 1.63 -21.95
N GLU A 35 11.88 2.34 -21.37
CA GLU A 35 11.60 3.34 -20.32
C GLU A 35 10.86 4.58 -20.86
N ALA A 36 11.04 4.94 -22.13
CA ALA A 36 10.32 6.06 -22.74
C ALA A 36 8.85 5.70 -22.95
N ALA A 37 8.59 4.50 -23.47
CA ALA A 37 7.23 3.97 -23.60
C ALA A 37 6.53 3.83 -22.23
N VAL A 38 7.26 3.35 -21.21
CA VAL A 38 6.72 3.27 -19.84
C VAL A 38 6.43 4.65 -19.28
N ALA A 39 7.33 5.62 -19.45
CA ALA A 39 7.12 6.98 -18.96
C ALA A 39 5.89 7.63 -19.61
N GLY A 40 5.75 7.50 -20.94
CA GLY A 40 4.56 7.97 -21.66
C GLY A 40 3.28 7.31 -21.16
N TRP A 41 3.29 5.97 -21.02
CA TRP A 41 2.14 5.22 -20.55
C TRP A 41 1.70 5.61 -19.13
N VAL A 42 2.65 5.83 -18.21
CA VAL A 42 2.35 6.26 -16.83
C VAL A 42 1.71 7.65 -16.81
N GLN A 43 2.08 8.54 -17.72
CA GLN A 43 1.50 9.89 -17.77
C GLN A 43 0.14 9.91 -18.46
N GLU A 44 -0.01 9.18 -19.56
CA GLU A 44 -1.14 9.31 -20.46
C GLU A 44 -2.25 8.29 -20.19
N VAL A 45 -1.88 7.04 -19.88
CA VAL A 45 -2.83 5.93 -19.80
C VAL A 45 -3.20 5.61 -18.36
N TRP A 46 -2.23 5.62 -17.44
CA TRP A 46 -2.46 5.26 -16.05
C TRP A 46 -3.58 6.06 -15.36
N PRO A 47 -3.69 7.40 -15.54
CA PRO A 47 -4.76 8.18 -14.90
C PRO A 47 -6.18 7.78 -15.36
N HIS A 48 -6.32 7.18 -16.54
CA HIS A 48 -7.60 6.73 -17.07
C HIS A 48 -7.99 5.32 -16.58
N LEU A 49 -7.00 4.52 -16.18
CA LEU A 49 -7.21 3.17 -15.67
C LEU A 49 -7.32 3.11 -14.14
N GLU A 50 -6.65 4.00 -13.41
CA GLU A 50 -6.73 4.01 -11.95
C GLU A 50 -8.07 4.65 -11.52
N PRO A 51 -8.99 3.89 -10.90
CA PRO A 51 -10.21 4.49 -10.37
C PRO A 51 -9.83 5.52 -9.30
N PRO A 52 -10.60 6.61 -9.15
CA PRO A 52 -10.29 7.64 -8.17
C PRO A 52 -10.05 7.00 -6.81
N ARG A 53 -8.84 7.20 -6.25
CA ARG A 53 -8.51 6.68 -4.93
C ARG A 53 -9.58 7.13 -3.96
N ARG A 54 -10.29 6.18 -3.34
CA ARG A 54 -11.22 6.49 -2.26
C ARG A 54 -10.43 7.27 -1.22
N ARG A 55 -10.85 8.51 -0.97
CA ARG A 55 -10.32 9.31 0.12
C ARG A 55 -10.40 8.47 1.38
N SER A 56 -9.27 8.21 2.02
CA SER A 56 -9.26 7.52 3.30
C SER A 56 -10.06 8.38 4.26
N GLY A 57 -11.18 7.86 4.75
CA GLY A 57 -11.94 8.52 5.82
C GLY A 57 -11.08 8.63 7.08
N PRO A 58 -11.38 9.56 8.00
CA PRO A 58 -10.69 9.64 9.28
C PRO A 58 -10.68 8.27 9.97
N GLY A 59 -9.50 7.82 10.41
CA GLY A 59 -9.40 6.62 11.24
C GLY A 59 -10.09 6.85 12.58
N SER A 60 -10.79 5.85 13.11
CA SER A 60 -11.32 5.93 14.47
C SER A 60 -10.17 5.83 15.47
N SER A 61 -9.96 6.89 16.25
CA SER A 61 -9.04 6.91 17.38
C SER A 61 -9.87 7.14 18.64
N SER A 62 -9.90 6.16 19.53
CA SER A 62 -10.50 6.33 20.86
C SER A 62 -9.40 6.80 21.82
N ARG A 63 -9.68 7.83 22.62
CA ARG A 63 -8.76 8.27 23.69
C ARG A 63 -8.57 7.11 24.65
N THR A 64 -7.37 6.56 24.72
CA THR A 64 -6.97 5.69 25.83
C THR A 64 -7.05 6.52 27.10
N ARG A 65 -7.90 6.10 28.05
CA ARG A 65 -7.93 6.70 29.39
C ARG A 65 -6.62 6.32 30.09
N GLN A 66 -5.88 7.30 30.59
CA GLN A 66 -4.83 7.02 31.57
C GLN A 66 -5.52 6.48 32.82
N ASP A 67 -5.09 5.29 33.26
CA ASP A 67 -5.50 4.75 34.55
C ASP A 67 -5.05 5.74 35.64
N SER A 68 -5.97 6.12 36.51
CA SER A 68 -5.66 7.02 37.62
C SER A 68 -4.99 6.19 38.72
N ARG A 69 -3.84 6.67 39.19
CA ARG A 69 -3.01 6.02 40.22
C ARG A 69 -3.66 6.08 41.60
#